data_AF-A0A2V1BZN4-F1
#
_entry.id   AF-A0A2V1BZN4-F1
#
_cell.length_a   1.000
_cell.length_b   1.000
_cell.length_c   1.000
_cell.angle_alpha   90.00
_cell.angle_beta   90.00
_cell.angle_gamma   90.00
#
_symmetry.space_group_name_H-M   'P 1'
#
loop_
_entity.id
_entity.type
_entity.pdbx_description
1 polymer ?
#
loop_
_entity_poly.entity_id
_entity_poly.type
_entity_poly.pdbx_seq_one_letter_code
_entity_poly.pdbx_strand_id
1 'polypeptide(L)'
;MQPPKKVSKRKGQLDEITRENAKRVRKSGACLRCRMLKMQCDGNHPCMRCKTVKASVTIWVMPCFRGALAKIIPFRAGNSRANQEVSELPKLLWDSDDLNARTIRIRYPFNSAVGTILELSISVRRFKPNEGRDVLKDVWEGENGERHEPEFQPFACYNDEATADLLKKYIYECDTLLEMDLTAIDNDEISRTTIDEAIRFASIHPNSCVRQAQQIRRIAYFCTKSMTIVGDETLGGVTLNDSKLPTHGQIPVPSVLDFQLDTIAITIMFNLLKKVEEGLKKKFNSKTSKEHWYEIYLVCFLLLSTLERVTQFQLSYLSLFEDKKDEDMLRW
;
A
#
# COMPACT_ATOMS: atom_id res chain seq x y z
N MET A 1 45.66 25.71 -24.13
CA MET A 1 45.62 24.33 -23.60
C MET A 1 45.39 24.38 -22.10
N GLN A 2 44.27 23.85 -21.59
CA GLN A 2 44.06 23.72 -20.14
C GLN A 2 44.94 22.59 -19.60
N PRO A 3 45.58 22.74 -18.42
CA PRO A 3 46.39 21.67 -17.85
C PRO A 3 45.50 20.47 -17.48
N PRO A 4 45.99 19.24 -17.65
CA PRO A 4 45.24 18.04 -17.29
C PRO A 4 44.91 18.06 -15.80
N LYS A 5 43.64 17.80 -15.46
CA LYS A 5 43.19 17.64 -14.06
C LYS A 5 44.06 16.58 -13.39
N LYS A 6 44.76 16.95 -12.31
CA LYS A 6 45.54 16.03 -11.47
C LYS A 6 44.64 14.88 -10.99
N VAL A 7 44.77 13.71 -11.60
CA VAL A 7 44.16 12.48 -11.09
C VAL A 7 44.99 12.04 -9.89
N SER A 8 44.49 12.31 -8.69
CA SER A 8 45.04 11.76 -7.45
C SER A 8 44.90 10.23 -7.50
N LYS A 9 45.99 9.52 -7.82
CA LYS A 9 46.08 8.08 -7.60
C LYS A 9 46.13 7.85 -6.09
N ARG A 10 45.20 7.06 -5.55
CA ARG A 10 45.20 6.67 -4.14
C ARG A 10 46.54 6.01 -3.78
N LYS A 11 47.27 6.61 -2.85
CA LYS A 11 48.48 6.04 -2.25
C LYS A 11 48.05 5.18 -1.05
N GLY A 12 48.15 3.87 -1.18
CA GLY A 12 48.10 2.93 -0.04
C GLY A 12 46.72 2.47 0.43
N GLN A 13 46.75 1.52 1.37
CA GLN A 13 45.56 1.00 2.06
C GLN A 13 44.90 2.09 2.90
N LEU A 14 43.58 2.02 3.06
CA LEU A 14 42.86 2.91 3.98
C LEU A 14 43.32 2.64 5.41
N ASP A 15 43.56 3.72 6.16
CA ASP A 15 43.72 3.72 7.61
C ASP A 15 42.58 2.97 8.29
N GLU A 16 42.85 2.32 9.42
CA GLU A 16 41.93 1.39 10.08
C GLU A 16 40.64 2.09 10.50
N ILE A 17 40.73 3.31 11.02
CA ILE A 17 39.56 4.14 11.37
C ILE A 17 38.73 4.46 10.13
N THR A 18 39.38 4.80 9.01
CA THR A 18 38.70 5.11 7.75
C THR A 18 38.06 3.86 7.14
N ARG A 19 38.70 2.71 7.30
CA ARG A 19 38.24 1.40 6.84
C ARG A 19 37.02 0.93 7.62
N GLU A 20 37.04 1.06 8.94
CA GLU A 20 35.90 0.72 9.80
C GLU A 20 34.70 1.63 9.53
N ASN A 21 34.94 2.94 9.37
CA ASN A 21 33.90 3.88 8.93
C ASN A 21 33.33 3.52 7.55
N ALA A 22 34.18 3.13 6.59
CA ALA A 22 33.72 2.69 5.28
C ALA A 22 32.88 1.40 5.36
N LYS A 23 33.25 0.44 6.23
CA LYS A 23 32.44 -0.76 6.50
C LYS A 23 31.07 -0.37 7.08
N ARG A 24 31.04 0.50 8.09
CA ARG A 24 29.80 1.00 8.71
C ARG A 24 28.88 1.67 7.68
N VAL A 25 29.42 2.57 6.86
CA VAL A 25 28.66 3.32 5.85
C VAL A 25 28.21 2.44 4.68
N ARG A 26 28.94 1.36 4.36
CA ARG A 26 28.45 0.36 3.39
C ARG A 26 27.22 -0.39 3.90
N LYS A 27 27.14 -0.64 5.21
CA LYS A 27 25.97 -1.28 5.85
C LYS A 27 24.79 -0.32 5.96
N SER A 28 25.00 0.90 6.45
CA SER A 28 23.92 1.87 6.74
C SER A 28 23.58 2.82 5.57
N GLY A 29 24.45 2.92 4.57
CA GLY A 29 24.34 3.88 3.47
C GLY A 29 24.85 5.28 3.83
N ALA A 30 25.45 5.96 2.84
CA ALA A 30 25.74 7.39 2.95
C ALA A 30 24.44 8.21 2.88
N CYS A 31 24.36 9.32 3.62
CA CYS A 31 23.23 10.24 3.49
C CYS A 31 23.14 10.83 2.07
N LEU A 32 21.94 11.24 1.66
CA LEU A 32 21.63 11.71 0.31
C LEU A 32 22.61 12.80 -0.15
N ARG A 33 22.88 13.79 0.69
CA ARG A 33 23.83 14.88 0.39
C ARG A 33 25.25 14.36 0.15
N CYS A 34 25.80 13.55 1.07
CA CYS A 34 27.14 12.98 0.91
C CYS A 34 27.23 12.10 -0.34
N ARG A 35 26.17 11.32 -0.62
CA ARG A 35 26.09 10.48 -1.82
C ARG A 35 26.08 11.32 -3.11
N MET A 36 25.24 12.35 -3.20
CA MET A 36 25.13 13.23 -4.37
C MET A 36 26.42 14.01 -4.63
N LEU A 37 27.04 14.54 -3.58
CA LEU A 37 28.29 15.31 -3.67
C LEU A 37 29.55 14.42 -3.70
N LYS A 38 29.40 13.09 -3.73
CA LYS A 38 30.50 12.10 -3.70
C LYS A 38 31.51 12.34 -2.57
N MET A 39 31.00 12.75 -1.42
CA MET A 39 31.78 13.07 -0.23
C MET A 39 31.72 11.94 0.80
N GLN A 40 32.78 11.77 1.57
CA GLN A 40 32.80 10.85 2.70
C GLN A 40 31.69 11.21 3.71
N CYS A 41 30.90 10.20 4.08
CA CYS A 41 29.91 10.23 5.14
C CYS A 41 30.50 9.48 6.34
N ASP A 42 30.21 9.93 7.57
CA ASP A 42 30.63 9.22 8.78
C ASP A 42 29.61 8.16 9.23
N GLY A 43 28.38 8.18 8.70
CA GLY A 43 27.31 7.26 9.11
C GLY A 43 26.43 7.75 10.27
N ASN A 44 26.82 8.84 10.96
CA ASN A 44 26.04 9.41 12.05
C ASN A 44 24.76 10.08 11.52
N HIS A 45 23.72 10.23 12.36
CA HIS A 45 22.48 10.92 11.98
C HIS A 45 22.16 12.05 12.96
N PRO A 46 22.30 13.33 12.58
CA PRO A 46 22.91 13.85 11.34
C PRO A 46 24.42 13.56 11.24
N CYS A 47 24.97 13.43 10.03
CA CYS A 47 26.40 13.24 9.84
C CYS A 47 27.17 14.52 10.19
N MET A 48 28.40 14.41 10.71
CA MET A 48 29.21 15.55 11.13
C MET A 48 29.36 16.58 10.02
N ARG A 49 29.55 16.10 8.78
CA ARG A 49 29.65 16.96 7.61
C ARG A 49 28.38 17.78 7.40
N CYS A 50 27.21 17.15 7.43
CA CYS A 50 25.93 17.87 7.31
C CYS A 50 25.69 18.82 8.49
N LYS A 51 26.13 18.48 9.71
CA LYS A 51 26.07 19.40 10.86
C LYS A 51 26.91 20.66 10.60
N THR A 52 28.15 20.51 10.13
CA THR A 52 29.06 21.63 9.88
C THR A 52 28.54 22.59 8.81
N VAL A 53 27.95 22.09 7.72
CA VAL A 53 27.42 22.96 6.65
C VAL A 53 25.99 23.46 6.91
N LYS A 54 25.29 22.98 7.95
CA LYS A 54 23.94 23.44 8.29
C LYS A 54 23.90 24.97 8.52
N ALA A 55 24.96 25.53 9.07
CA ALA A 55 25.05 26.96 9.40
C ALA A 55 25.56 27.84 8.25
N SER A 56 26.16 27.28 7.20
CA SER A 56 26.93 28.04 6.20
C SER A 56 26.43 27.96 4.77
N VAL A 57 25.40 27.16 4.48
CA VAL A 57 24.91 26.97 3.10
C VAL A 57 23.55 27.61 2.90
N THR A 58 23.50 28.62 2.03
CA THR A 58 22.29 29.34 1.63
C THR A 58 21.39 28.56 0.66
N ILE A 59 21.93 27.55 -0.04
CA ILE A 59 21.28 26.88 -1.19
C ILE A 59 20.83 25.44 -0.89
N TRP A 60 21.35 24.79 0.16
CA TRP A 60 21.07 23.37 0.44
C TRP A 60 20.42 23.18 1.81
N VAL A 61 19.08 23.23 1.82
CA VAL A 61 18.25 23.11 3.03
C VAL A 61 17.90 21.65 3.36
N MET A 62 18.21 20.69 2.47
CA MET A 62 17.82 19.29 2.69
C MET A 62 18.49 18.68 3.93
N PRO A 63 17.72 18.02 4.81
CA PRO A 63 18.25 17.40 6.02
C PRO A 63 19.22 16.26 5.71
N CYS A 64 19.98 15.84 6.72
CA CYS A 64 20.85 14.68 6.61
C CYS A 64 20.03 13.38 6.56
N PHE A 65 19.47 13.06 5.39
CA PHE A 65 18.55 11.94 5.21
C PHE A 65 19.22 10.71 4.59
N ARG A 66 18.87 9.50 5.05
CA ARG A 66 19.36 8.21 4.52
C ARG A 66 18.27 7.35 3.89
N GLY A 67 17.00 7.76 4.02
CA GLY A 67 15.93 7.01 3.39
C GLY A 67 16.11 6.98 1.88
N ALA A 68 15.70 5.86 1.29
CA ALA A 68 15.57 5.75 -0.13
C ALA A 68 14.08 5.91 -0.45
N LEU A 69 13.75 6.75 -1.43
CA LEU A 69 12.38 6.85 -1.95
C LEU A 69 11.83 5.47 -2.31
N ALA A 70 12.70 4.61 -2.84
CA ALA A 70 12.40 3.21 -3.12
C ALA A 70 11.84 2.43 -1.91
N LYS A 71 12.21 2.77 -0.68
CA LYS A 71 11.77 2.06 0.53
C LYS A 71 10.47 2.60 1.15
N ILE A 72 9.84 3.58 0.53
CA ILE A 72 8.55 4.11 1.01
C ILE A 72 7.47 3.12 0.58
N ILE A 73 6.67 2.65 1.54
CA ILE A 73 5.48 1.85 1.29
C ILE A 73 4.29 2.82 1.25
N PRO A 74 3.66 3.06 0.09
CA PRO A 74 2.60 4.07 -0.05
C PRO A 74 1.20 3.53 0.30
N PHE A 75 1.11 2.34 0.87
CA PHE A 75 -0.14 1.64 1.20
C PHE A 75 -0.04 0.98 2.58
N ARG A 76 -1.17 0.53 3.13
CA ARG A 76 -1.20 -0.20 4.40
C ARG A 76 -0.56 -1.58 4.20
N ALA A 77 0.57 -1.83 4.86
CA ALA A 77 1.34 -3.08 4.74
C ALA A 77 0.81 -4.22 5.61
N GLY A 78 0.20 -3.87 6.74
CA GLY A 78 -0.24 -4.79 7.78
C GLY A 78 -1.76 -4.83 7.92
N ASN A 79 -2.27 -5.75 8.73
CA ASN A 79 -3.68 -5.84 9.07
C ASN A 79 -3.84 -5.77 10.59
N SER A 80 -4.42 -4.68 11.09
CA SER A 80 -4.62 -4.46 12.52
C SER A 80 -5.58 -5.46 13.13
N ARG A 81 -6.61 -5.91 12.39
CA ARG A 81 -7.57 -6.93 12.86
C ARG A 81 -6.87 -8.26 13.15
N ALA A 82 -5.86 -8.61 12.36
CA ALA A 82 -5.06 -9.82 12.55
C ALA A 82 -3.79 -9.58 13.42
N ASN A 83 -3.61 -8.39 13.98
CA ASN A 83 -2.40 -7.95 14.69
C ASN A 83 -1.10 -8.24 13.91
N GLN A 84 -1.10 -7.86 12.64
CA GLN A 84 0.02 -8.08 11.72
C GLN A 84 0.57 -6.74 11.23
N GLU A 85 1.84 -6.44 11.53
CA GLU A 85 2.56 -5.30 10.92
C GLU A 85 2.79 -5.51 9.41
N VAL A 86 2.94 -6.78 9.00
CA VAL A 86 3.04 -7.21 7.62
C VAL A 86 2.00 -8.30 7.40
N SER A 87 1.07 -8.06 6.48
CA SER A 87 -0.06 -8.96 6.24
C SER A 87 0.42 -10.30 5.69
N GLU A 88 0.01 -11.40 6.32
CA GLU A 88 0.28 -12.77 5.90
C GLU A 88 -1.03 -13.57 5.85
N LEU A 89 -1.17 -14.44 4.85
CA LEU A 89 -2.37 -15.24 4.68
C LEU A 89 -2.66 -16.08 5.94
N PRO A 90 -3.94 -16.20 6.36
CA PRO A 90 -4.30 -16.98 7.51
C PRO A 90 -3.97 -18.45 7.29
N LYS A 91 -3.53 -19.12 8.36
CA LYS A 91 -3.31 -20.58 8.35
C LYS A 91 -4.54 -21.22 8.96
N LEU A 92 -5.48 -21.64 8.12
CA LEU A 92 -6.79 -22.11 8.52
C LEU A 92 -6.82 -23.64 8.65
N LEU A 93 -7.63 -24.13 9.60
CA LEU A 93 -7.98 -25.54 9.72
C LEU A 93 -9.33 -25.75 9.03
N TRP A 94 -9.35 -26.45 7.90
CA TRP A 94 -10.60 -26.72 7.18
C TRP A 94 -11.55 -27.61 8.00
N ASP A 95 -12.85 -27.33 7.91
CA ASP A 95 -13.87 -28.13 8.57
C ASP A 95 -13.94 -29.52 7.91
N SER A 96 -13.79 -30.58 8.72
CA SER A 96 -13.87 -31.97 8.25
C SER A 96 -15.29 -32.38 7.90
N ASP A 97 -16.28 -31.72 8.51
CA ASP A 97 -17.70 -32.07 8.37
C ASP A 97 -18.31 -31.34 7.17
N ASP A 98 -17.69 -30.24 6.72
CA ASP A 98 -18.05 -29.50 5.50
C ASP A 98 -16.93 -29.58 4.45
N LEU A 99 -16.99 -30.62 3.63
CA LEU A 99 -16.01 -30.88 2.56
C LEU A 99 -16.25 -30.05 1.30
N ASN A 100 -17.43 -29.44 1.16
CA ASN A 100 -17.88 -28.85 -0.09
C ASN A 100 -17.42 -27.40 -0.23
N ALA A 101 -16.66 -27.11 -1.29
CA ALA A 101 -16.43 -25.75 -1.70
C ALA A 101 -17.70 -25.18 -2.35
N ARG A 102 -18.01 -23.91 -2.05
CA ARG A 102 -19.15 -23.17 -2.58
C ARG A 102 -18.61 -22.03 -3.43
N THR A 103 -19.32 -21.66 -4.48
CA THR A 103 -18.97 -20.48 -5.29
C THR A 103 -19.88 -19.34 -4.90
N ILE A 104 -19.30 -18.26 -4.40
CA ILE A 104 -20.02 -17.01 -4.14
C ILE A 104 -19.67 -15.98 -5.20
N ARG A 105 -20.56 -15.02 -5.41
CA ARG A 105 -20.25 -13.81 -6.19
C ARG A 105 -20.16 -12.64 -5.22
N ILE A 106 -19.13 -11.82 -5.39
CA ILE A 106 -18.91 -10.63 -4.56
C ILE A 106 -18.74 -9.41 -5.45
N ARG A 107 -19.08 -8.24 -4.91
CA ARG A 107 -19.03 -6.98 -5.65
C ARG A 107 -18.35 -5.90 -4.84
N TYR A 108 -17.50 -5.12 -5.51
CA TYR A 108 -16.91 -3.92 -4.94
C TYR A 108 -17.92 -2.75 -4.95
N PRO A 109 -18.07 -2.01 -3.82
CA PRO A 109 -19.00 -0.89 -3.72
C PRO A 109 -18.41 0.39 -4.33
N PHE A 110 -18.48 0.50 -5.66
CA PHE A 110 -18.13 1.71 -6.40
C PHE A 110 -19.10 2.86 -6.08
N ASN A 111 -18.57 4.07 -5.89
CA ASN A 111 -19.40 5.27 -5.69
C ASN A 111 -19.94 5.82 -7.03
N SER A 112 -19.16 5.66 -8.10
CA SER A 112 -19.38 6.29 -9.40
C SER A 112 -19.88 5.31 -10.47
N ALA A 113 -20.24 4.08 -10.08
CA ALA A 113 -20.70 3.08 -11.02
C ALA A 113 -22.08 3.40 -11.58
N VAL A 114 -22.22 3.25 -12.90
CA VAL A 114 -23.48 3.37 -13.63
C VAL A 114 -23.67 2.11 -14.48
N GLY A 115 -24.84 1.47 -14.37
CA GLY A 115 -25.17 0.25 -15.12
C GLY A 115 -24.68 -1.04 -14.46
N THR A 116 -24.33 -2.04 -15.28
CA THR A 116 -23.90 -3.37 -14.80
C THR A 116 -22.52 -3.29 -14.17
N ILE A 117 -22.43 -3.66 -12.90
CA ILE A 117 -21.18 -3.69 -12.13
C ILE A 117 -20.58 -5.10 -12.19
N LEU A 118 -19.27 -5.19 -12.42
CA LEU A 118 -18.55 -6.45 -12.46
C LEU A 118 -18.62 -7.17 -11.11
N GLU A 119 -18.86 -8.48 -11.16
CA GLU A 119 -18.87 -9.38 -10.01
C GLU A 119 -17.65 -10.30 -10.06
N LEU A 120 -17.10 -10.61 -8.89
CA LEU A 120 -16.00 -11.53 -8.71
C LEU A 120 -16.55 -12.86 -8.15
N SER A 121 -16.39 -13.94 -8.91
CA SER A 121 -16.77 -15.29 -8.47
C SER A 121 -15.58 -15.98 -7.79
N ILE A 122 -15.74 -16.41 -6.55
CA ILE A 122 -14.68 -17.08 -5.77
C ILE A 122 -15.17 -18.36 -5.10
N SER A 123 -14.26 -19.32 -5.00
CA SER A 123 -14.49 -20.60 -4.33
C SER A 123 -14.11 -20.49 -2.86
N VAL A 124 -15.09 -20.70 -1.99
CA VAL A 124 -14.96 -20.61 -0.54
C VAL A 124 -15.30 -21.93 0.13
N ARG A 125 -14.70 -22.20 1.29
CA ARG A 125 -15.01 -23.37 2.10
C ARG A 125 -15.08 -22.98 3.57
N ARG A 126 -15.84 -23.75 4.34
CA ARG A 126 -15.94 -23.59 5.78
C ARG A 126 -14.66 -24.04 6.47
N PHE A 127 -14.18 -23.25 7.42
CA PHE A 127 -13.07 -23.61 8.30
C PHE A 127 -13.55 -23.72 9.74
N LYS A 128 -12.75 -24.40 10.58
CA LYS A 128 -12.96 -24.48 12.03
C LYS A 128 -12.21 -23.31 12.70
N PRO A 129 -12.92 -22.36 13.31
CA PRO A 129 -12.28 -21.19 13.92
C PRO A 129 -11.34 -21.56 15.06
N ASN A 130 -10.22 -20.86 15.13
CA ASN A 130 -9.33 -20.89 16.28
C ASN A 130 -9.64 -19.71 17.21
N GLU A 131 -10.16 -20.02 18.40
CA GLU A 131 -10.50 -19.03 19.43
C GLU A 131 -9.29 -18.15 19.78
N GLY A 132 -9.46 -16.83 19.66
CA GLY A 132 -8.42 -15.84 19.96
C GLY A 132 -7.48 -15.49 18.80
N ARG A 133 -7.56 -16.19 17.65
CA ARG A 133 -6.81 -15.82 16.43
C ARG A 133 -7.73 -15.35 15.30
N ASP A 134 -8.78 -16.11 15.02
CA ASP A 134 -9.65 -15.83 13.88
C ASP A 134 -10.74 -14.84 14.31
N VAL A 135 -10.69 -13.64 13.74
CA VAL A 135 -11.67 -12.59 14.03
C VAL A 135 -12.95 -12.92 13.28
N LEU A 136 -14.00 -13.34 13.99
CA LEU A 136 -15.33 -13.60 13.44
C LEU A 136 -16.37 -12.56 13.85
N LYS A 137 -16.00 -11.60 14.68
CA LYS A 137 -16.87 -10.50 15.11
C LYS A 137 -16.21 -9.21 14.68
N ASP A 138 -16.96 -8.38 13.99
CA ASP A 138 -16.55 -7.02 13.69
C ASP A 138 -17.49 -6.10 14.47
N VAL A 139 -16.93 -5.18 15.24
CA VAL A 139 -17.73 -4.29 16.10
C VAL A 139 -18.09 -3.07 15.27
N TRP A 140 -19.38 -2.87 15.02
CA TRP A 140 -19.93 -1.70 14.37
C TRP A 140 -20.70 -0.87 15.39
N GLU A 141 -20.72 0.46 15.22
CA GLU A 141 -21.60 1.31 16.02
C GLU A 141 -22.69 1.91 15.13
N GLY A 142 -23.95 1.68 15.52
CA GLY A 142 -25.12 2.17 14.84
C GLY A 142 -25.58 3.56 15.27
N GLU A 143 -26.75 3.97 14.77
CA GLU A 143 -27.25 5.36 14.79
C GLU A 143 -27.15 6.08 16.15
N ASN A 144 -27.34 5.38 17.27
CA ASN A 144 -27.40 5.93 18.63
C ASN A 144 -26.22 5.52 19.54
N GLY A 145 -25.13 4.99 18.97
CA GLY A 145 -24.04 4.38 19.74
C GLY A 145 -24.34 2.93 20.16
N GLU A 146 -25.34 2.30 19.57
CA GLU A 146 -25.62 0.87 19.71
C GLU A 146 -24.48 0.08 19.05
N ARG A 147 -23.81 -0.80 19.80
CA ARG A 147 -22.82 -1.72 19.22
C ARG A 147 -23.52 -2.89 18.54
N HIS A 148 -23.32 -3.04 17.25
CA HIS A 148 -23.65 -4.24 16.49
C HIS A 148 -22.41 -5.11 16.34
N GLU A 149 -22.46 -6.34 16.84
CA GLU A 149 -21.42 -7.35 16.67
C GLU A 149 -21.95 -8.50 15.80
N PRO A 150 -22.10 -8.31 14.47
CA PRO A 150 -22.42 -9.41 13.57
C PRO A 150 -21.35 -10.50 13.70
N GLU A 151 -21.82 -11.71 13.99
CA GLU A 151 -20.99 -12.90 13.94
C GLU A 151 -20.94 -13.41 12.50
N PHE A 152 -19.75 -13.34 11.92
CA PHE A 152 -19.48 -13.79 10.57
C PHE A 152 -19.33 -15.31 10.52
N GLN A 153 -19.89 -15.88 9.46
CA GLN A 153 -19.76 -17.30 9.19
C GLN A 153 -18.30 -17.65 8.85
N PRO A 154 -17.77 -18.79 9.32
CA PRO A 154 -16.36 -19.12 9.18
C PRO A 154 -16.05 -19.69 7.80
N PHE A 155 -16.16 -18.85 6.78
CA PHE A 155 -15.79 -19.16 5.40
C PHE A 155 -14.56 -18.37 4.96
N ALA A 156 -13.77 -19.01 4.13
CA ALA A 156 -12.51 -18.49 3.62
C ALA A 156 -12.27 -18.99 2.18
N CYS A 157 -11.41 -18.30 1.42
CA CYS A 157 -10.97 -18.74 0.10
C CYS A 157 -10.35 -20.14 0.18
N TYR A 158 -10.89 -21.09 -0.60
CA TYR A 158 -10.42 -22.47 -0.57
C TYR A 158 -9.06 -22.65 -1.28
N ASN A 159 -8.80 -21.84 -2.31
CA ASN A 159 -7.56 -21.84 -3.07
C ASN A 159 -7.03 -20.41 -3.22
N ASP A 160 -6.03 -20.05 -2.41
CA ASP A 160 -5.45 -18.71 -2.40
C ASP A 160 -4.79 -18.34 -3.74
N GLU A 161 -4.11 -19.28 -4.40
CA GLU A 161 -3.43 -19.04 -5.68
C GLU A 161 -4.42 -18.71 -6.79
N ALA A 162 -5.47 -19.54 -6.94
CA ALA A 162 -6.54 -19.30 -7.91
C ALA A 162 -7.30 -18.01 -7.59
N THR A 163 -7.52 -17.72 -6.31
CA THR A 163 -8.15 -16.47 -5.88
C THR A 163 -7.27 -15.26 -6.22
N ALA A 164 -5.96 -15.36 -6.06
CA ALA A 164 -5.03 -14.29 -6.40
C ALA A 164 -5.07 -13.93 -7.89
N ASP A 165 -5.13 -14.93 -8.77
CA ASP A 165 -5.27 -14.70 -10.21
C ASP A 165 -6.61 -14.07 -10.58
N LEU A 166 -7.71 -14.54 -9.97
CA LEU A 166 -9.05 -13.99 -10.18
C LEU A 166 -9.15 -12.54 -9.69
N LEU A 167 -8.67 -12.27 -8.47
CA LEU A 167 -8.71 -10.93 -7.88
C LEU A 167 -7.86 -9.94 -8.68
N LYS A 168 -6.67 -10.35 -9.11
CA LYS A 168 -5.81 -9.53 -9.96
C LYS A 168 -6.48 -9.17 -11.28
N LYS A 169 -7.16 -10.14 -11.93
CA LYS A 169 -7.94 -9.90 -13.14
C LYS A 169 -9.12 -8.97 -12.88
N TYR A 170 -9.87 -9.21 -11.81
CA TYR A 170 -11.00 -8.37 -11.41
C TYR A 170 -10.60 -6.91 -11.19
N ILE A 171 -9.55 -6.66 -10.41
CA ILE A 171 -9.05 -5.30 -10.16
C ILE A 171 -8.62 -4.62 -11.47
N TYR A 172 -7.95 -5.36 -12.35
CA TYR A 172 -7.53 -4.84 -13.65
C TYR A 172 -8.74 -4.44 -14.54
N GLU A 173 -9.80 -5.25 -14.56
CA GLU A 173 -11.03 -4.93 -15.30
C GLU A 173 -11.80 -3.74 -14.68
N CYS A 174 -11.68 -3.57 -13.36
CA CYS A 174 -12.24 -2.46 -12.61
C CYS A 174 -11.43 -1.15 -12.70
N ASP A 175 -10.30 -1.13 -13.41
CA ASP A 175 -9.36 0.00 -13.47
C ASP A 175 -10.03 1.35 -13.71
N THR A 176 -10.94 1.42 -14.69
CA THR A 176 -11.63 2.66 -15.08
C THR A 176 -12.55 3.14 -13.98
N LEU A 177 -13.32 2.24 -13.37
CA LEU A 177 -14.26 2.59 -12.29
C LEU A 177 -13.51 2.99 -11.01
N LEU A 178 -12.41 2.31 -10.68
CA LEU A 178 -11.54 2.68 -9.56
C LEU A 178 -10.94 4.07 -9.77
N GLU A 179 -10.53 4.42 -11.00
CA GLU A 179 -10.00 5.74 -11.32
C GLU A 179 -11.07 6.83 -11.26
N MET A 180 -12.28 6.56 -11.73
CA MET A 180 -13.41 7.49 -11.64
C MET A 180 -13.73 7.82 -10.18
N ASP A 181 -13.84 6.79 -9.35
CA ASP A 181 -14.05 6.92 -7.91
C ASP A 181 -12.95 7.76 -7.26
N LEU A 182 -11.69 7.44 -7.55
CA LEU A 182 -10.55 8.18 -7.01
C LEU A 182 -10.55 9.65 -7.40
N THR A 183 -10.85 9.94 -8.68
CA THR A 183 -10.88 11.31 -9.22
C THR A 183 -12.01 12.13 -8.58
N ALA A 184 -13.14 11.51 -8.26
CA ALA A 184 -14.26 12.16 -7.60
C ALA A 184 -13.94 12.66 -6.19
N ILE A 185 -12.90 12.12 -5.54
CA ILE A 185 -12.48 12.51 -4.19
C ILE A 185 -11.29 13.49 -4.23
N ASP A 186 -10.68 13.75 -5.40
CA ASP A 186 -9.55 14.67 -5.56
C ASP A 186 -10.04 16.11 -5.81
N ASN A 187 -9.96 16.94 -4.76
CA ASN A 187 -10.55 18.28 -4.77
C ASN A 187 -9.63 19.37 -5.35
N ASP A 188 -8.31 19.14 -5.37
CA ASP A 188 -7.33 20.13 -5.83
C ASP A 188 -7.04 20.03 -7.34
N GLU A 189 -7.04 21.16 -8.03
CA GLU A 189 -6.87 21.27 -9.48
C GLU A 189 -5.49 20.80 -9.94
N ILE A 190 -4.43 21.17 -9.21
CA ILE A 190 -3.05 20.81 -9.54
C ILE A 190 -2.87 19.30 -9.45
N SER A 191 -3.41 18.70 -8.40
CA SER A 191 -3.37 17.26 -8.18
C SER A 191 -4.11 16.51 -9.27
N ARG A 192 -5.32 16.94 -9.60
CA ARG A 192 -6.13 16.35 -10.69
C ARG A 192 -5.41 16.41 -12.03
N THR A 193 -4.88 17.58 -12.40
CA THR A 193 -4.15 17.78 -13.66
C THR A 193 -2.91 16.88 -13.75
N THR A 194 -2.20 16.71 -12.63
CA THR A 194 -1.01 15.83 -12.56
C THR A 194 -1.38 14.36 -12.69
N ILE A 195 -2.51 13.94 -12.10
CA ILE A 195 -3.03 12.57 -12.19
C ILE A 195 -3.51 12.27 -13.61
N ASP A 196 -4.27 13.18 -14.24
CA ASP A 196 -4.72 13.06 -15.63
C ASP A 196 -3.54 12.91 -16.59
N GLU A 197 -2.50 13.69 -16.36
CA GLU A 197 -1.27 13.60 -17.12
C GLU A 197 -0.53 12.27 -16.88
N ALA A 198 -0.52 11.77 -15.64
CA ALA A 198 0.01 10.44 -15.37
C ALA A 198 -0.79 9.35 -16.10
N ILE A 199 -2.13 9.46 -16.17
CA ILE A 199 -3.02 8.55 -16.90
C ILE A 199 -2.69 8.56 -18.39
N ARG A 200 -2.57 9.77 -18.97
CA ARG A 200 -2.15 9.94 -20.37
C ARG A 200 -0.76 9.38 -20.63
N PHE A 201 0.21 9.61 -19.73
CA PHE A 201 1.56 9.06 -19.87
C PHE A 201 1.55 7.53 -19.85
N ALA A 202 0.81 6.92 -18.93
CA ALA A 202 0.73 5.47 -18.79
C ALA A 202 0.00 4.79 -19.96
N SER A 203 -0.97 5.45 -20.60
CA SER A 203 -1.64 4.91 -21.79
C SER A 203 -0.71 4.83 -23.00
N ILE A 204 0.19 5.81 -23.16
CA ILE A 204 1.23 5.83 -24.20
C ILE A 204 2.39 4.88 -23.85
N HIS A 205 2.68 4.72 -22.54
CA HIS A 205 3.80 3.92 -22.03
C HIS A 205 3.31 2.83 -21.06
N PRO A 206 2.68 1.75 -21.55
CA PRO A 206 2.05 0.72 -20.70
C PRO A 206 3.04 -0.05 -19.82
N ASN A 207 4.33 -0.07 -20.18
CA ASN A 207 5.38 -0.74 -19.41
C ASN A 207 6.15 0.22 -18.47
N SER A 208 5.69 1.47 -18.33
CA SER A 208 6.34 2.48 -17.50
C SER A 208 6.21 2.22 -16.00
N CYS A 209 7.08 2.86 -15.21
CA CYS A 209 6.91 2.88 -13.75
C CYS A 209 5.64 3.66 -13.35
N VAL A 210 5.17 4.59 -14.18
CA VAL A 210 3.94 5.36 -13.93
C VAL A 210 2.72 4.43 -13.95
N ARG A 211 2.62 3.53 -14.95
CA ARG A 211 1.54 2.53 -14.99
C ARG A 211 1.53 1.65 -13.74
N GLN A 212 2.71 1.23 -13.26
CA GLN A 212 2.83 0.43 -12.05
C GLN A 212 2.40 1.21 -10.79
N ALA A 213 2.79 2.49 -10.69
CA ALA A 213 2.39 3.36 -9.59
C ALA A 213 0.87 3.64 -9.58
N GLN A 214 0.24 3.77 -10.75
CA GLN A 214 -1.22 3.88 -10.86
C GLN A 214 -1.95 2.65 -10.36
N GLN A 215 -1.45 1.46 -10.70
CA GLN A 215 -2.01 0.21 -10.20
C GLN A 215 -1.91 0.14 -8.67
N ILE A 216 -0.78 0.56 -8.08
CA ILE A 216 -0.65 0.66 -6.62
C ILE A 216 -1.70 1.61 -6.05
N ARG A 217 -1.88 2.80 -6.63
CA ARG A 217 -2.90 3.78 -6.17
C ARG A 217 -4.31 3.19 -6.18
N ARG A 218 -4.69 2.49 -7.26
CA ARG A 218 -6.01 1.86 -7.40
C ARG A 218 -6.23 0.70 -6.45
N ILE A 219 -5.23 -0.18 -6.29
CA ILE A 219 -5.31 -1.29 -5.35
C ILE A 219 -5.36 -0.77 -3.90
N ALA A 220 -4.60 0.28 -3.58
CA ALA A 220 -4.65 0.89 -2.26
C ALA A 220 -6.04 1.46 -1.95
N TYR A 221 -6.71 2.08 -2.94
CA TYR A 221 -8.10 2.51 -2.82
C TYR A 221 -9.07 1.33 -2.72
N PHE A 222 -8.87 0.28 -3.51
CA PHE A 222 -9.65 -0.95 -3.42
C PHE A 222 -9.67 -1.50 -1.98
N CYS A 223 -8.52 -1.55 -1.31
CA CYS A 223 -8.40 -1.97 0.10
C CYS A 223 -9.08 -1.05 1.15
N THR A 224 -9.70 0.06 0.74
CA THR A 224 -10.40 0.98 1.68
C THR A 224 -11.86 0.61 1.93
N LYS A 225 -12.44 -0.30 1.13
CA LYS A 225 -13.83 -0.72 1.26
C LYS A 225 -13.93 -2.24 1.21
N SER A 226 -14.77 -2.80 2.08
CA SER A 226 -15.10 -4.22 2.04
C SER A 226 -16.09 -4.50 0.91
N MET A 227 -15.94 -5.65 0.27
CA MET A 227 -16.87 -6.14 -0.75
C MET A 227 -18.13 -6.71 -0.10
N THR A 228 -19.18 -6.89 -0.91
CA THR A 228 -20.42 -7.51 -0.45
C THR A 228 -20.79 -8.71 -1.30
N ILE A 229 -21.40 -9.72 -0.67
CA ILE A 229 -21.92 -10.90 -1.33
C ILE A 229 -23.14 -10.51 -2.14
N VAL A 230 -23.16 -10.99 -3.39
CA VAL A 230 -24.26 -10.82 -4.33
C VAL A 230 -24.64 -12.19 -4.89
N GLY A 231 -25.92 -12.38 -5.22
CA GLY A 231 -26.45 -13.65 -5.73
C GLY A 231 -27.09 -14.54 -4.67
N ASP A 232 -27.38 -15.78 -5.06
CA ASP A 232 -28.27 -16.67 -4.29
C ASP A 232 -27.57 -17.38 -3.11
N GLU A 233 -26.27 -17.68 -3.25
CA GLU A 233 -25.48 -18.27 -2.18
C GLU A 233 -24.92 -17.18 -1.27
N THR A 234 -25.49 -17.07 -0.06
CA THR A 234 -25.16 -16.04 0.93
C THR A 234 -24.24 -16.53 2.05
N LEU A 235 -23.90 -17.83 2.05
CA LEU A 235 -23.20 -18.51 3.15
C LEU A 235 -23.93 -18.46 4.50
N GLY A 236 -25.23 -18.13 4.50
CA GLY A 236 -25.98 -17.85 5.73
C GLY A 236 -25.68 -16.47 6.33
N GLY A 237 -25.09 -15.56 5.55
CA GLY A 237 -24.86 -14.17 5.94
C GLY A 237 -26.16 -13.39 6.12
N VAL A 238 -26.12 -12.41 7.01
CA VAL A 238 -27.27 -11.55 7.35
C VAL A 238 -27.05 -10.17 6.72
N THR A 239 -28.13 -9.56 6.24
CA THR A 239 -28.08 -8.18 5.75
C THR A 239 -27.91 -7.20 6.91
N LEU A 240 -26.96 -6.27 6.75
CA LEU A 240 -26.78 -5.20 7.73
C LEU A 240 -27.72 -4.05 7.40
N ASN A 241 -28.73 -3.81 8.24
CA ASN A 241 -29.74 -2.77 8.03
C ASN A 241 -29.43 -1.51 8.85
N ASP A 242 -28.24 -0.93 8.66
CA ASP A 242 -27.83 0.32 9.32
C ASP A 242 -27.46 1.38 8.28
N SER A 243 -28.17 2.51 8.29
CA SER A 243 -28.06 3.56 7.28
C SER A 243 -26.69 4.27 7.29
N LYS A 244 -25.93 4.17 8.39
CA LYS A 244 -24.58 4.72 8.53
C LYS A 244 -23.50 3.80 7.97
N LEU A 245 -23.81 2.52 7.73
CA LEU A 245 -22.84 1.57 7.19
C LEU A 245 -22.76 1.69 5.66
N PRO A 246 -21.55 1.68 5.08
CA PRO A 246 -21.38 1.58 3.62
C PRO A 246 -22.06 0.35 3.01
N THR A 247 -22.31 -0.68 3.82
CA THR A 247 -22.93 -1.95 3.45
C THR A 247 -24.41 -2.02 3.82
N HIS A 248 -25.08 -0.88 4.08
CA HIS A 248 -26.51 -0.84 4.36
C HIS A 248 -27.33 -1.62 3.33
N GLY A 249 -28.18 -2.54 3.80
CA GLY A 249 -29.03 -3.40 2.97
C GLY A 249 -28.26 -4.45 2.16
N GLN A 250 -26.97 -4.66 2.45
CA GLN A 250 -26.10 -5.61 1.76
C GLN A 250 -25.59 -6.70 2.72
N ILE A 251 -25.10 -7.79 2.14
CA ILE A 251 -24.50 -8.89 2.89
C ILE A 251 -22.97 -8.68 2.85
N PRO A 252 -22.32 -8.32 3.97
CA PRO A 252 -20.88 -8.19 4.01
C PRO A 252 -20.19 -9.55 3.77
N VAL A 253 -19.01 -9.52 3.16
CA VAL A 253 -18.16 -10.71 3.11
C VAL A 253 -17.71 -11.10 4.53
N PRO A 254 -17.57 -12.40 4.84
CA PRO A 254 -16.95 -12.86 6.08
C PRO A 254 -15.60 -12.18 6.35
N SER A 255 -15.35 -11.84 7.61
CA SER A 255 -14.14 -11.15 8.06
C SER A 255 -12.83 -11.82 7.64
N VAL A 256 -12.74 -13.15 7.75
CA VAL A 256 -11.54 -13.91 7.34
C VAL A 256 -11.37 -13.92 5.83
N LEU A 257 -12.48 -13.96 5.09
CA LEU A 257 -12.46 -13.83 3.63
C LEU A 257 -11.98 -12.42 3.22
N ASP A 258 -12.51 -11.36 3.82
CA ASP A 258 -12.08 -9.98 3.58
C ASP A 258 -10.57 -9.83 3.84
N PHE A 259 -10.09 -10.40 4.94
CA PHE A 259 -8.67 -10.43 5.30
C PHE A 259 -7.80 -11.13 4.26
N GLN A 260 -8.23 -12.27 3.71
CA GLN A 260 -7.50 -12.95 2.64
C GLN A 260 -7.41 -12.09 1.38
N LEU A 261 -8.54 -11.50 0.96
CA LEU A 261 -8.60 -10.66 -0.25
C LEU A 261 -7.72 -9.42 -0.10
N ASP A 262 -7.73 -8.78 1.08
CA ASP A 262 -6.86 -7.66 1.42
C ASP A 262 -5.37 -8.06 1.39
N THR A 263 -5.01 -9.20 1.99
CA THR A 263 -3.62 -9.70 2.00
C THR A 263 -3.10 -10.03 0.60
N ILE A 264 -3.96 -10.60 -0.25
CA ILE A 264 -3.64 -10.84 -1.67
C ILE A 264 -3.40 -9.51 -2.39
N ALA A 265 -4.28 -8.52 -2.21
CA ALA A 265 -4.14 -7.19 -2.80
C ALA A 265 -2.84 -6.48 -2.35
N ILE A 266 -2.50 -6.56 -1.06
CA ILE A 266 -1.24 -6.06 -0.49
C ILE A 266 -0.04 -6.75 -1.14
N THR A 267 -0.10 -8.07 -1.33
CA THR A 267 0.96 -8.84 -1.99
C THR A 267 1.16 -8.39 -3.45
N ILE A 268 0.07 -8.12 -4.18
CA ILE A 268 0.13 -7.56 -5.54
C ILE A 268 0.83 -6.18 -5.51
N MET A 269 0.47 -5.31 -4.57
CA MET A 269 1.08 -3.98 -4.44
C MET A 269 2.57 -4.05 -4.11
N PHE A 270 3.01 -4.95 -3.22
CA PHE A 270 4.45 -5.14 -2.95
C PHE A 270 5.22 -5.58 -4.20
N ASN A 271 4.66 -6.49 -5.00
CA ASN A 271 5.26 -6.91 -6.26
C ASN A 271 5.36 -5.77 -7.28
N LEU A 272 4.34 -4.91 -7.35
CA LEU A 272 4.37 -3.71 -8.19
C LEU A 272 5.40 -2.70 -7.68
N LEU A 273 5.45 -2.45 -6.37
CA LEU A 273 6.38 -1.52 -5.75
C LEU A 273 7.83 -1.94 -6.02
N LYS A 274 8.15 -3.23 -5.90
CA LYS A 274 9.47 -3.75 -6.25
C LYS A 274 9.87 -3.43 -7.70
N LYS A 275 8.94 -3.57 -8.66
CA LYS A 275 9.18 -3.20 -10.08
C LYS A 275 9.41 -1.71 -10.24
N VAL A 276 8.63 -0.87 -9.54
CA VAL A 276 8.82 0.59 -9.52
C VAL A 276 10.19 0.94 -8.94
N GLU A 277 10.60 0.33 -7.84
CA GLU A 277 11.90 0.56 -7.24
C GLU A 277 13.05 0.23 -8.20
N GLU A 278 12.99 -0.94 -8.84
CA GLU A 278 14.00 -1.38 -9.80
C GLU A 278 14.05 -0.45 -11.02
N GLY A 279 12.89 -0.03 -11.53
CA GLY A 279 12.79 0.91 -12.64
C GLY A 279 13.31 2.30 -12.31
N LEU A 280 12.95 2.85 -11.14
CA LEU A 280 13.48 4.12 -10.65
C LEU A 280 14.99 4.05 -10.45
N LYS A 281 15.51 3.00 -9.80
CA LYS A 281 16.96 2.79 -9.63
C LYS A 281 17.70 2.79 -10.97
N LYS A 282 17.15 2.12 -11.99
CA LYS A 282 17.72 2.12 -13.35
C LYS A 282 17.72 3.54 -13.95
N LYS A 283 16.61 4.28 -13.84
CA LYS A 283 16.46 5.64 -14.40
C LYS A 283 17.38 6.64 -13.70
N PHE A 284 17.46 6.63 -12.37
CA PHE A 284 18.36 7.50 -11.61
C PHE A 284 19.84 7.27 -11.92
N ASN A 285 20.24 6.02 -12.15
CA ASN A 285 21.62 5.65 -12.41
C ASN A 285 22.00 5.68 -13.90
N SER A 286 21.03 5.91 -14.79
CA SER A 286 21.28 6.01 -16.23
C SER A 286 22.13 7.23 -16.57
N LYS A 287 22.89 7.15 -17.66
CA LYS A 287 23.66 8.30 -18.19
C LYS A 287 22.73 9.42 -18.68
N THR A 288 21.51 9.08 -19.04
CA THR A 288 20.43 9.95 -19.52
C THR A 288 19.40 10.26 -18.43
N SER A 289 19.78 10.23 -17.15
CA SER A 289 18.84 10.42 -16.03
C SER A 289 18.03 11.71 -16.10
N LYS A 290 18.57 12.76 -16.73
CA LYS A 290 17.87 14.01 -17.01
C LYS A 290 16.70 13.86 -17.97
N GLU A 291 16.68 12.86 -18.86
CA GLU A 291 15.58 12.61 -19.80
C GLU A 291 14.42 11.88 -19.11
N HIS A 292 14.69 11.18 -18.01
CA HIS A 292 13.69 10.43 -17.25
C HIS A 292 13.03 11.24 -16.12
N TRP A 293 13.40 12.52 -15.96
CA TRP A 293 12.92 13.37 -14.86
C TRP A 293 11.39 13.40 -14.77
N TYR A 294 10.73 13.41 -15.92
CA TYR A 294 9.29 13.53 -16.03
C TYR A 294 8.56 12.29 -15.53
N GLU A 295 8.97 11.11 -15.99
CA GLU A 295 8.44 9.84 -15.50
C GLU A 295 8.71 9.67 -13.99
N ILE A 296 9.92 10.04 -13.54
CA ILE A 296 10.26 10.00 -12.11
C ILE A 296 9.33 10.91 -11.30
N TYR A 297 9.07 12.13 -11.77
CA TYR A 297 8.17 13.08 -11.12
C TYR A 297 6.77 12.49 -10.99
N LEU A 298 6.19 11.97 -12.07
CA LEU A 298 4.84 11.39 -12.07
C LEU A 298 4.75 10.18 -11.12
N VAL A 299 5.75 9.31 -11.10
CA VAL A 299 5.82 8.18 -10.15
C VAL A 299 5.87 8.68 -8.71
N CYS A 300 6.76 9.62 -8.39
CA CYS A 300 6.86 10.18 -7.04
C CYS A 300 5.53 10.80 -6.60
N PHE A 301 4.89 11.57 -7.49
CA PHE A 301 3.62 12.22 -7.22
C PHE A 301 2.55 11.20 -6.86
N LEU A 302 2.34 10.18 -7.70
CA LEU A 302 1.35 9.13 -7.47
C LEU A 302 1.58 8.36 -6.17
N LEU A 303 2.83 7.99 -5.86
CA LEU A 303 3.12 7.23 -4.64
C LEU A 303 2.90 8.09 -3.38
N LEU A 304 3.28 9.37 -3.41
CA LEU A 304 3.08 10.29 -2.30
C LEU A 304 1.60 10.63 -2.10
N SER A 305 0.85 10.87 -3.18
CA SER A 305 -0.58 11.14 -3.10
C SER A 305 -1.36 9.91 -2.60
N THR A 306 -0.91 8.70 -2.99
CA THR A 306 -1.47 7.46 -2.45
C THR A 306 -1.20 7.34 -0.94
N LEU A 307 0.03 7.62 -0.51
CA LEU A 307 0.41 7.56 0.91
C LEU A 307 -0.40 8.56 1.75
N GLU A 308 -0.52 9.80 1.28
CA GLU A 308 -1.33 10.84 1.93
C GLU A 308 -2.77 10.36 2.11
N ARG A 309 -3.38 9.86 1.03
CA ARG A 309 -4.76 9.38 1.03
C ARG A 309 -4.96 8.22 2.00
N VAL A 310 -4.10 7.21 1.95
CA VAL A 310 -4.16 6.06 2.86
C VAL A 310 -4.03 6.54 4.31
N THR A 311 -3.13 7.49 4.57
CA THR A 311 -2.94 8.05 5.92
C THR A 311 -4.19 8.80 6.39
N GLN A 312 -4.82 9.61 5.53
CA GLN A 312 -6.09 10.27 5.83
C GLN A 312 -7.18 9.25 6.20
N PHE A 313 -7.33 8.18 5.41
CA PHE A 313 -8.29 7.11 5.71
C PHE A 313 -8.00 6.42 7.05
N GLN A 314 -6.73 6.14 7.36
CA GLN A 314 -6.37 5.52 8.64
C GLN A 314 -6.63 6.47 9.82
N LEU A 315 -6.37 7.77 9.68
CA LEU A 315 -6.68 8.75 10.72
C LEU A 315 -8.19 8.89 10.94
N SER A 316 -8.99 8.93 9.87
CA SER A 316 -10.45 8.91 9.98
C SER A 316 -10.94 7.64 10.68
N TYR A 317 -10.38 6.47 10.33
CA TYR A 317 -10.69 5.21 11.00
C TYR A 317 -10.35 5.29 12.51
N LEU A 318 -9.16 5.75 12.88
CA LEU A 318 -8.74 5.90 14.28
C LEU A 318 -9.63 6.88 15.05
N SER A 319 -10.07 7.98 14.44
CA SER A 319 -10.94 8.96 15.10
C SER A 319 -12.30 8.37 15.50
N LEU A 320 -12.79 7.36 14.77
CA LEU A 320 -14.00 6.61 15.18
C LEU A 320 -13.80 5.85 16.49
N PHE A 321 -12.56 5.52 16.86
CA PHE A 321 -12.20 4.83 18.10
C PHE A 321 -11.66 5.76 19.19
N GLU A 322 -11.03 6.90 18.85
CA GLU A 322 -10.45 7.85 19.82
C GLU A 322 -11.47 8.69 20.57
N ASP A 323 -12.63 8.99 19.98
CA ASP A 323 -13.71 9.73 20.66
C ASP A 323 -14.34 8.95 21.83
N LYS A 324 -13.88 7.72 22.09
CA LYS A 324 -14.32 6.89 23.21
C LYS A 324 -13.12 6.22 23.88
N LYS A 325 -12.51 6.94 24.83
CA LYS A 325 -11.62 6.35 25.84
C LYS A 325 -12.41 5.33 26.70
N ASP A 326 -12.50 4.10 26.21
CA ASP A 326 -12.45 2.94 27.09
C ASP A 326 -10.99 2.49 27.17
N GLU A 327 -10.42 2.56 28.38
CA GLU A 327 -9.00 2.28 28.66
C GLU A 327 -8.57 0.84 28.30
N ASP A 328 -9.50 -0.03 27.89
CA ASP A 328 -9.22 -1.41 27.51
C ASP A 328 -8.90 -1.64 26.02
N MET A 329 -9.13 -0.64 25.14
CA MET A 329 -8.84 -0.81 23.69
C MET A 329 -7.44 -0.34 23.25
N LEU A 330 -6.70 0.41 24.08
CA LEU A 330 -5.32 0.81 23.78
C LEU A 330 -4.28 -0.30 24.03
N ARG A 331 -4.73 -1.55 24.21
CA ARG A 331 -3.88 -2.74 24.35
C ARG A 331 -3.94 -3.73 23.18
N TRP A 332 -4.48 -3.33 22.03
CA TRP A 332 -4.66 -4.24 20.89
C TRP A 332 -3.99 -3.73 19.63
#